data_AF-A0A944IIS7-F1
#
_entry.id   AF-A0A944IIS7-F1
#
_cell.length_a   1.000
_cell.length_b   1.000
_cell.length_c   1.000
_cell.angle_alpha   90.00
_cell.angle_beta   90.00
_cell.angle_gamma   90.00
#
_symmetry.space_group_name_H-M   'P 1'
#
loop_
_entity.id
_entity.type
_entity.pdbx_description
1 polymer ?
#
loop_
_entity_poly.entity_id
_entity_poly.type
_entity_poly.pdbx_seq_one_letter_code
_entity_poly.pdbx_strand_id
1 'polypeptide(L)' 'MKNAESSTVASGRTWSKSSYSGAEGGQCVEIAAGTTAIHIRDSKNATGPVLTLSSGAWAGFVKSV' A
#
# COMPACT_ATOMS: atom_id res chain seq x y z
N MET A 1 1.81 15.07 18.82
CA MET A 1 0.45 14.53 19.08
C MET A 1 -0.36 14.55 17.79
N LYS A 2 -0.44 13.40 17.11
CA LYS A 2 -1.56 12.91 16.28
C LYS A 2 -1.05 11.64 15.59
N ASN A 3 -1.00 10.59 16.41
CA ASN A 3 -0.93 9.21 15.97
C ASN A 3 -2.11 8.99 15.01
N ALA A 4 -1.82 8.78 13.73
CA ALA A 4 -2.73 8.14 12.78
C ALA A 4 -2.32 6.68 12.61
N GLU A 5 -2.14 6.00 13.75
CA GLU A 5 -2.39 4.57 13.83
C GLU A 5 -3.89 4.37 13.75
N SER A 6 -4.33 3.21 13.26
CA SER A 6 -5.73 2.77 13.24
C SER A 6 -6.52 3.04 11.96
N SER A 7 -6.05 2.44 10.85
CA SER A 7 -6.95 1.81 9.89
C SER A 7 -6.55 0.36 9.56
N THR A 8 -5.63 -0.22 10.35
CA THR A 8 -4.97 -1.51 10.08
C THR A 8 -5.83 -2.74 10.45
N VAL A 9 -6.98 -2.59 11.11
CA VAL A 9 -7.71 -3.73 11.71
C VAL A 9 -9.04 -4.07 11.02
N ALA A 10 -9.38 -3.48 9.88
CA ALA A 10 -10.64 -3.79 9.20
C ALA A 10 -10.58 -4.97 8.20
N SER A 11 -9.38 -5.50 7.86
CA SER A 11 -9.28 -6.47 6.73
C SER A 11 -8.23 -7.58 6.89
N GLY A 12 -7.60 -7.76 8.07
CA GLY A 12 -6.54 -8.77 8.26
C GLY A 12 -5.30 -8.57 7.39
N ARG A 13 -5.10 -7.36 6.85
CA ARG A 13 -4.00 -6.99 5.95
C ARG A 13 -3.03 -6.08 6.67
N THR A 14 -1.75 -6.44 6.70
CA THR A 14 -0.68 -5.60 7.22
C THR A 14 -0.21 -4.64 6.13
N TRP A 15 -0.44 -3.34 6.32
CA TRP A 15 -0.07 -2.30 5.36
C TRP A 15 1.28 -1.67 5.71
N SER A 16 2.13 -1.51 4.69
CA SER A 16 3.44 -0.85 4.76
C SER A 16 3.42 0.39 3.87
N LYS A 17 3.69 1.56 4.45
CA LYS A 17 3.80 2.83 3.73
C LYS A 17 5.18 2.95 3.08
N SER A 18 5.23 3.49 1.86
CA SER A 18 6.49 3.77 1.16
C SER A 18 7.29 4.86 1.87
N SER A 19 8.62 4.74 1.93
CA SER A 19 9.52 5.77 2.46
C SER A 19 9.52 7.06 1.63
N TYR A 20 9.08 6.98 0.37
CA TYR A 20 8.93 8.14 -0.51
C TYR A 20 7.61 8.89 -0.28
N SER A 21 6.71 8.36 0.56
CA SER A 21 5.47 9.01 0.95
C SER A 21 5.73 10.06 2.04
N GLY A 22 6.25 11.21 1.63
CA GLY A 22 6.56 12.35 2.49
C GLY A 22 5.47 13.44 2.55
N ALA A 23 5.61 14.35 3.51
CA ALA A 23 4.70 15.47 3.75
C ALA A 23 4.73 16.54 2.63
N GLU A 24 5.83 16.63 1.88
CA GLU A 24 6.06 17.61 0.80
C GLU A 24 5.33 17.25 -0.53
N GLY A 25 4.21 16.53 -0.46
CA GLY A 25 3.44 16.18 -1.67
C GLY A 25 3.97 15.00 -2.46
N GLY A 26 4.79 14.12 -1.86
CA GLY A 26 5.26 12.89 -2.49
C GLY A 26 4.13 11.93 -2.88
N GLN A 27 4.45 10.98 -3.78
CA GLN A 27 3.55 9.89 -4.18
C GLN A 27 3.22 9.04 -2.94
N CYS A 28 1.96 9.08 -2.51
CA CYS A 28 1.50 8.48 -1.23
C CYS A 28 0.99 7.07 -1.46
N VAL A 29 1.84 6.07 -1.27
CA VAL A 29 1.50 4.67 -1.58
C VAL A 29 1.72 3.77 -0.36
N GLU A 30 0.74 2.91 -0.11
CA GLU A 30 0.81 1.81 0.84
C GLU A 30 0.61 0.48 0.12
N ILE A 31 1.35 -0.55 0.56
CA ILE A 31 1.20 -1.92 0.07
C ILE A 31 0.84 -2.88 1.20
N ALA A 32 0.05 -3.90 0.92
CA ALA A 32 -0.12 -5.06 1.79
C ALA A 32 0.20 -6.32 0.99
N ALA A 33 1.26 -7.02 1.40
CA ALA A 33 1.69 -8.26 0.76
C ALA A 33 0.91 -9.45 1.36
N GLY A 34 0.13 -10.12 0.53
CA GLY A 34 -0.47 -11.41 0.84
C GLY A 34 0.30 -12.55 0.17
N THR A 35 -0.13 -13.79 0.40
CA THR A 35 0.51 -14.99 -0.16
C THR A 35 0.32 -15.10 -1.68
N THR A 36 -0.85 -14.74 -2.19
CA THR A 36 -1.21 -14.87 -3.62
C THR A 36 -1.39 -13.53 -4.33
N ALA A 37 -1.50 -12.45 -3.57
CA ALA A 37 -1.81 -11.13 -4.10
C ALA A 37 -1.09 -10.02 -3.34
N ILE A 38 -0.77 -8.97 -4.09
CA ILE A 38 -0.27 -7.70 -3.57
C ILE A 38 -1.38 -6.67 -3.71
N HIS A 39 -1.71 -6.01 -2.60
CA HIS A 39 -2.67 -4.93 -2.56
C HIS A 39 -1.93 -3.59 -2.49
N ILE A 40 -2.40 -2.61 -3.27
CA ILE A 40 -1.80 -1.28 -3.35
C ILE A 40 -2.91 -0.27 -3.21
N ARG A 41 -2.71 0.75 -2.37
CA ARG A 41 -3.66 1.85 -2.20
C ARG A 41 -2.94 3.18 -2.04
N ASP A 42 -3.70 4.25 -2.24
CA ASP A 42 -3.28 5.59 -1.89
C ASP A 42 -3.31 5.78 -0.37
N SER A 43 -2.20 6.23 0.22
CA SER A 43 -2.11 6.38 1.69
C SER A 43 -2.97 7.52 2.23
N LYS A 44 -3.36 8.49 1.38
CA LYS A 44 -4.21 9.63 1.78
C LYS A 44 -5.69 9.27 1.72
N ASN A 45 -6.05 8.21 0.98
CA ASN A 45 -7.40 7.69 0.83
C ASN A 45 -7.45 6.20 1.21
N ALA A 46 -7.28 5.90 2.49
CA ALA A 46 -7.22 4.53 3.01
C ALA A 46 -8.49 3.69 2.76
N THR A 47 -9.64 4.34 2.55
CA THR A 47 -10.95 3.74 2.24
C THR A 47 -11.26 3.72 0.74
N GLY A 48 -10.36 4.24 -0.09
CA GLY A 48 -10.52 4.30 -1.53
C GLY A 48 -10.28 2.94 -2.21
N PRO A 49 -10.28 2.94 -3.55
CA PRO A 49 -10.00 1.75 -4.34
C PRO A 49 -8.64 1.12 -4.01
N VAL A 50 -8.62 -0.22 -3.98
CA VAL A 50 -7.40 -1.01 -3.78
C VAL A 50 -7.06 -1.74 -5.07
N LEU A 51 -5.93 -1.41 -5.68
CA LEU A 51 -5.39 -2.18 -6.80
C LEU A 51 -4.87 -3.52 -6.27
N THR A 52 -5.27 -4.62 -6.90
CA THR A 52 -4.85 -5.97 -6.51
C THR A 52 -4.14 -6.63 -7.69
N LEU A 53 -2.91 -7.06 -7.46
CA LEU A 53 -2.06 -7.73 -8.45
C LEU A 53 -1.71 -9.13 -7.95
N SER A 54 -1.55 -10.09 -8.87
CA SER A 54 -0.93 -11.37 -8.50
C SER A 54 0.55 -11.16 -8.15
N SER A 55 1.12 -12.06 -7.35
CA SER A 55 2.55 -12.01 -7.00
C SER A 55 3.46 -12.03 -8.24
N GLY A 56 3.07 -12.76 -9.28
CA GLY A 56 3.81 -12.83 -10.55
C GLY A 56 3.77 -11.51 -11.33
N ALA A 57 2.59 -10.87 -11.42
CA ALA A 57 2.45 -9.56 -12.08
C ALA A 57 3.23 -8.47 -11.35
N TRP A 58 3.18 -8.46 -10.01
CA TRP A 58 3.98 -7.55 -9.18
C TRP A 58 5.49 -7.74 -9.41
N ALA A 59 5.96 -9.00 -9.41
CA ALA A 59 7.37 -9.30 -9.68
C ALA A 59 7.81 -8.85 -11.08
N GLY A 60 6.95 -9.02 -12.10
CA GLY A 60 7.21 -8.53 -13.45
C GLY A 60 7.32 -7.00 -13.50
N PHE A 61 6.38 -6.30 -12.86
CA PHE A 61 6.37 -4.85 -12.76
C PHE A 61 7.65 -4.30 -12.12
N VAL A 62 8.05 -4.82 -10.95
CA VAL A 62 9.24 -4.35 -10.22
C VAL A 62 10.54 -4.62 -10.98
N LYS A 63 10.58 -5.63 -11.86
CA LYS A 63 11.76 -5.90 -12.70
C LYS A 63 11.89 -4.97 -13.90
N SER A 64 10.85 -4.23 -14.25
CA SER A 64 10.82 -3.34 -15.43
C SER A 64 11.25 -1.91 -15.15
N VAL A 65 11.61 -1.58 -13.90
CA VAL A 65 12.05 -0.25 -13.47
C VAL A 65 13.55 -0.17 -13.26
#